data_AF-A0A9D6IMP0-F1
#
_entry.id   AF-A0A9D6IMP0-F1
#
_cell.length_a   1.000
_cell.length_b   1.000
_cell.length_c   1.000
_cell.angle_alpha   90.00
_cell.angle_beta   90.00
_cell.angle_gamma   90.00
#
_symmetry.space_group_name_H-M   'P 1'
#
loop_
_entity.id
_entity.type
_entity.pdbx_description
1 polymer ?
#
loop_
_entity_poly.entity_id
_entity_poly.type
_entity_poly.pdbx_seq_one_letter_code
_entity_poly.pdbx_strand_id
1 'polypeptide(L)'
;MRPVQRFSTEYLRQCSGMEPEQIVRFLEDFRGLHSRVRSAKSRLISMRVPDPLLEAFKTKARLGGVPYQTQIKRLMQDWLKTT
;
A
#
# COMPACT_ATOMS: atom_id res chain seq x y z
N MET A 1 2.08 -18.74 6.77
CA MET A 1 2.01 -19.53 5.52
C MET A 1 1.72 -18.59 4.36
N ARG A 2 2.45 -18.70 3.24
CA ARG A 2 2.04 -18.01 2.01
C ARG A 2 0.81 -18.75 1.45
N PRO A 3 -0.25 -18.05 1.01
CA PRO A 3 -1.39 -18.71 0.39
C PRO A 3 -0.91 -19.48 -0.84
N VAL A 4 -1.26 -20.76 -0.92
CA VAL A 4 -0.94 -21.60 -2.08
C VAL A 4 -1.95 -21.26 -3.16
N GLN A 5 -1.48 -20.70 -4.26
CA GLN A 5 -2.30 -20.48 -5.45
C GLN A 5 -2.51 -21.82 -6.16
N ARG A 6 -3.77 -22.17 -6.45
CA ARG A 6 -4.13 -23.35 -7.24
C ARG A 6 -4.52 -22.91 -8.65
N PHE A 7 -4.02 -23.61 -9.65
CA PHE A 7 -4.37 -23.41 -11.05
C PHE A 7 -5.06 -24.66 -11.59
N SER A 8 -6.06 -24.49 -12.46
CA SER A 8 -6.73 -25.61 -13.09
C SER A 8 -5.88 -26.20 -14.22
N THR A 9 -6.14 -27.46 -14.56
CA THR A 9 -5.46 -28.14 -15.67
C THR A 9 -5.72 -27.43 -17.00
N GLU A 10 -6.94 -26.91 -17.19
CA GLU A 10 -7.35 -26.17 -18.38
C GLU A 10 -6.55 -24.89 -18.53
N TYR A 11 -6.34 -24.17 -17.42
CA TYR A 11 -5.53 -22.95 -17.39
C TYR A 11 -4.07 -23.24 -17.76
N LEU A 12 -3.48 -24.30 -17.18
CA LEU A 12 -2.09 -24.68 -17.48
C LEU A 12 -1.91 -25.07 -18.96
N ARG A 13 -2.90 -25.73 -19.56
CA ARG A 13 -2.89 -26.08 -20.98
C ARG A 13 -2.94 -24.82 -21.87
N GLN A 14 -3.71 -23.81 -21.49
CA GLN A 14 -3.72 -22.52 -22.19
C GLN A 14 -2.36 -21.81 -22.07
N CYS A 15 -1.73 -21.84 -20.89
CA CYS A 15 -0.40 -21.27 -20.69
C CYS A 15 0.69 -21.98 -21.52
N SER A 16 0.58 -23.30 -21.73
CA SER A 16 1.57 -24.03 -22.55
C SER A 16 1.56 -23.68 -24.03
N GLY A 17 0.49 -23.04 -24.52
CA GLY A 17 0.35 -22.60 -25.91
C GLY A 17 0.61 -21.11 -26.13
N MET A 18 1.23 -20.41 -25.17
CA MET A 18 1.52 -18.98 -25.33
C MET A 18 2.68 -18.76 -26.29
N GLU A 19 2.49 -17.82 -27.22
CA GLU A 19 3.55 -17.34 -28.10
C GLU A 19 4.62 -16.56 -27.32
N PRO A 20 5.89 -16.55 -27.77
CA PRO A 20 6.98 -15.87 -27.07
C PRO A 20 6.68 -14.42 -26.70
N GLU A 21 6.01 -13.66 -27.58
CA GLU A 21 5.66 -12.25 -27.35
C GLU A 21 4.64 -12.10 -26.22
N GLN A 22 3.72 -13.07 -26.08
CA GLN A 22 2.72 -13.08 -25.01
C GLN A 22 3.38 -13.37 -23.66
N ILE A 23 4.38 -14.26 -23.64
CA ILE A 23 5.18 -14.55 -22.45
C ILE A 23 5.94 -13.30 -22.01
N VAL A 24 6.62 -12.62 -22.95
CA VAL A 24 7.37 -11.39 -22.65
C VAL A 24 6.46 -10.30 -22.08
N ARG A 25 5.30 -10.08 -22.71
CA ARG A 25 4.32 -9.11 -22.23
C ARG A 25 3.80 -9.44 -20.83
N PHE A 26 3.48 -10.70 -20.57
CA PHE A 26 3.07 -11.16 -19.24
C PHE A 26 4.15 -10.87 -18.19
N LEU A 27 5.42 -11.15 -18.49
CA LEU A 27 6.52 -10.93 -17.55
C LEU A 27 6.74 -9.44 -17.25
N GLU A 28 6.62 -8.56 -18.24
CA GLU A 28 6.72 -7.11 -18.03
C GLU A 28 5.53 -6.56 -17.25
N ASP A 29 4.31 -7.00 -17.54
CA ASP A 29 3.10 -6.61 -16.80
C ASP A 29 3.17 -7.10 -15.34
N PHE A 30 3.61 -8.35 -15.14
CA PHE A 30 3.81 -8.93 -13.81
C PHE A 30 4.89 -8.17 -13.03
N ARG A 31 6.02 -7.87 -13.69
CA ARG A 31 7.07 -7.04 -13.11
C ARG A 31 6.53 -5.67 -12.74
N GLY A 32 5.77 -5.00 -13.59
CA GLY A 32 5.15 -3.69 -13.34
C GLY A 32 4.18 -3.69 -12.15
N LEU A 33 3.39 -4.75 -12.03
CA LEU A 33 2.48 -4.96 -10.90
C LEU A 33 3.25 -5.07 -9.58
N HIS A 34 4.37 -5.78 -9.59
CA HIS A 34 5.23 -5.99 -8.42
C HIS A 34 6.29 -4.90 -8.20
N SER A 35 6.57 -4.05 -9.20
CA SER A 35 7.52 -2.95 -9.12
C SER A 35 6.93 -1.69 -8.49
N ARG A 36 5.61 -1.64 -8.27
CA ARG A 36 5.00 -0.60 -7.43
C ARG A 36 5.65 -0.68 -6.06
N VAL A 37 6.56 0.28 -5.83
CA VAL A 37 7.39 0.48 -4.63
C VAL A 37 6.76 -0.21 -3.45
N ARG A 38 7.40 -1.29 -3.00
CA ARG A 38 7.03 -2.00 -1.77
C ARG A 38 6.79 -0.93 -0.73
N SER A 39 5.53 -0.69 -0.36
CA SER A 39 5.15 0.45 0.48
C SER A 39 6.13 0.51 1.63
N ALA A 40 6.84 1.63 1.79
CA ALA A 40 7.91 1.74 2.77
C ALA A 40 7.40 1.18 4.11
N LYS A 41 8.15 0.25 4.70
CA LYS A 41 7.72 -0.45 5.91
C LYS A 41 7.34 0.60 6.94
N SER A 42 6.08 0.58 7.38
CA SER A 42 5.64 1.47 8.45
C SER A 42 6.21 0.97 9.78
N ARG A 43 6.78 1.88 10.57
CA ARG A 43 7.21 1.61 11.95
C ARG A 43 6.20 2.23 12.90
N LEU A 44 5.75 1.46 13.89
CA LEU A 44 4.95 2.00 14.98
C LEU A 44 5.82 2.91 15.84
N ILE A 45 5.29 4.07 16.18
CA ILE A 45 5.90 4.99 17.14
C ILE A 45 5.03 5.04 18.39
N SER A 46 5.68 5.10 19.55
CA SER A 46 5.00 5.39 20.82
C SER A 46 5.28 6.85 21.18
N MET A 47 4.24 7.59 21.51
CA MET A 47 4.32 9.00 21.90
C MET A 47 3.26 9.28 22.95
N ARG A 48 3.63 9.96 24.03
CA ARG A 48 2.66 10.47 25.00
C ARG A 48 2.07 11.78 24.49
N VAL A 49 0.74 11.88 24.52
CA VAL A 49 -0.02 13.07 24.14
C VAL A 49 -1.10 13.26 25.21
N PRO A 50 -1.38 14.49 25.67
CA PRO A 50 -2.51 14.73 26.56
C PRO A 50 -3.82 14.23 25.93
N ASP A 51 -4.61 13.47 26.70
CA ASP A 51 -5.87 12.90 26.19
C ASP A 51 -6.84 13.95 25.61
N PRO A 52 -7.06 15.12 26.24
CA PRO A 52 -7.96 16.13 25.69
C PRO A 52 -7.50 16.63 24.31
N LEU A 53 -6.17 16.74 24.12
CA LEU A 53 -5.59 17.17 22.86
C LEU A 53 -5.79 16.11 21.77
N LEU A 54 -5.55 14.85 22.10
CA LEU A 54 -5.72 13.75 21.15
C LEU A 54 -7.18 13.61 20.71
N GLU A 55 -8.14 13.74 21.64
CA GLU A 55 -9.56 13.66 21.32
C GLU A 55 -10.06 14.86 20.50
N ALA A 56 -9.60 16.07 20.82
CA ALA A 56 -9.88 17.25 20.01
C ALA A 56 -9.33 17.09 18.58
N PHE A 57 -8.11 16.57 18.45
CA PHE A 57 -7.47 16.32 17.17
C PHE A 57 -8.22 15.27 16.33
N LYS A 58 -8.58 14.13 16.94
CA LYS A 58 -9.40 13.09 16.30
C LYS A 58 -10.74 13.64 15.82
N THR A 59 -11.39 14.45 16.66
CA THR A 59 -12.67 15.08 16.32
C THR A 59 -12.54 15.99 15.11
N LYS A 60 -11.52 16.87 15.09
CA LYS A 60 -11.26 17.76 13.95
C LYS A 60 -10.95 16.99 12.66
N ALA A 61 -10.13 15.95 12.73
CA ALA A 61 -9.81 15.10 11.58
C ALA A 61 -11.06 14.41 11.01
N ARG A 62 -11.91 13.87 11.89
CA ARG A 62 -13.19 13.25 11.51
C ARG A 62 -14.13 14.24 10.83
N LEU A 63 -14.27 15.46 11.37
CA LEU A 63 -15.07 16.53 10.75
C LEU A 63 -14.53 16.91 9.36
N GLY A 64 -13.21 16.81 9.15
CA GLY A 64 -12.56 16.98 7.85
C GLY A 64 -12.59 15.74 6.94
N GLY A 65 -13.32 14.67 7.30
CA GLY A 65 -13.46 13.46 6.48
C GLY A 65 -12.18 12.64 6.35
N VAL A 66 -11.21 12.79 7.25
CA VAL A 66 -9.92 12.08 7.18
C VAL A 66 -9.60 11.33 8.48
N PRO A 67 -9.02 10.12 8.40
CA PRO A 67 -8.50 9.45 9.59
C PRO A 67 -7.41 10.29 10.26
N TYR A 68 -7.42 10.37 11.59
CA TYR A 68 -6.47 11.21 12.32
C TYR A 68 -5.01 10.81 12.08
N GLN A 69 -4.72 9.51 11.88
CA GLN A 69 -3.38 9.04 11.52
C GLN A 69 -2.93 9.56 10.15
N THR A 70 -3.85 9.72 9.20
CA THR A 70 -3.56 10.33 7.90
C THR A 70 -3.22 11.81 8.09
N GLN A 71 -3.93 12.51 8.97
CA GLN A 71 -3.61 13.90 9.28
C GLN A 71 -2.23 14.05 9.95
N ILE A 72 -1.85 13.14 10.85
CA ILE A 72 -0.49 13.11 11.44
C ILE A 72 0.56 12.96 10.34
N LYS A 73 0.38 12.01 9.40
CA LYS A 73 1.31 11.81 8.28
C LYS A 73 1.44 13.05 7.40
N ARG A 74 0.33 13.75 7.12
CA ARG A 74 0.34 15.01 6.37
C ARG A 74 1.16 16.08 7.08
N LEU A 75 0.92 16.28 8.38
CA LEU A 75 1.69 17.23 9.19
C LEU A 75 3.19 16.92 9.14
N MET A 76 3.57 15.64 9.27
CA MET A 76 4.97 15.22 9.15
C MET A 76 5.57 15.54 7.77
N GLN A 77 4.82 15.27 6.69
CA GLN A 77 5.27 15.53 5.33
C GLN A 77 5.40 17.03 5.05
N ASP A 78 4.41 17.82 5.45
CA ASP A 78 4.36 19.26 5.21
C ASP A 78 5.45 19.98 6.03
N TRP A 79 5.73 19.51 7.24
CA TRP A 79 6.86 19.98 8.04
C TRP A 79 8.19 19.85 7.30
N LEU A 80 8.43 18.72 6.62
CA LEU A 80 9.67 18.47 5.88
C LEU A 80 9.80 19.28 4.58
N LYS A 81 8.68 19.77 4.01
CA LYS A 81 8.68 20.56 2.77
C LYS A 81 9.03 22.04 2.98
N THR A 82 9.08 22.51 4.22
CA THR A 82 9.27 23.94 4.54
C THR A 82 10.76 24.32 4.52
N THR A 83 11.54 23.83 3.55
CA THR A 83 12.96 24.17 3.33
C THR A 83 13.14 24.69 1.92
#